data_AF-A0A958LHW3-F1
#
_entry.id   AF-A0A958LHW3-F1
#
_cell.length_a   1.000
_cell.length_b   1.000
_cell.length_c   1.000
_cell.angle_alpha   90.00
_cell.angle_beta   90.00
_cell.angle_gamma   90.00
#
_symmetry.space_group_name_H-M   'P 1'
#
loop_
_entity.id
_entity.type
_entity.pdbx_description
1 polymer ?
#
loop_
_entity_poly.entity_id
_entity_poly.type
_entity_poly.pdbx_seq_one_letter_code
_entity_poly.pdbx_strand_id
1 'polypeptide(L)'
;LHLVSRFRLATMTSTSSDGQLIDYVIKRFGGVTTKGSSTRGAIQALKGLVRLGSKGHPVSMAVDGPKGPIYQIKSGVFEISRLLKSPIFPVGVWSSSYYSFHKAWNKTYLPLPFSRLVIVFGSPLPPVNKLQDPRSTDLAQNLSLGLDNAKHQAANFIATI
;
A
#
# COMPACT_ATOMS: atom_id res chain seq x y z
N LEU A 1 -17.86 4.57 19.77
CA LEU A 1 -16.82 3.54 19.58
C LEU A 1 -15.59 4.16 18.93
N HIS A 2 -14.70 4.76 19.73
CA HIS A 2 -13.35 5.17 19.33
C HIS A 2 -12.39 4.00 19.61
N LEU A 3 -12.54 2.91 18.86
CA LEU A 3 -11.72 1.71 19.06
C LEU A 3 -10.32 1.83 18.43
N VAL A 4 -10.09 2.84 17.59
CA VAL A 4 -8.81 3.05 16.88
C VAL A 4 -8.50 4.55 16.85
N SER A 5 -7.24 4.90 17.11
CA SER A 5 -6.69 6.26 16.92
C SER A 5 -6.91 6.73 15.47
N ARG A 6 -7.21 8.02 15.28
CA ARG A 6 -7.30 8.59 13.93
C ARG A 6 -5.91 8.56 13.29
N PHE A 7 -5.77 7.83 12.19
CA PHE A 7 -4.52 7.79 11.42
C PHE A 7 -4.58 8.80 10.27
N ARG A 8 -3.43 9.43 9.95
CA ARG A 8 -3.34 10.51 8.93
C ARG A 8 -2.74 10.04 7.60
N LEU A 9 -3.12 8.85 7.13
CA LEU A 9 -2.57 8.28 5.89
C LEU A 9 -3.28 8.82 4.65
N ALA A 10 -2.51 9.00 3.57
CA ALA A 10 -3.00 9.27 2.23
C ALA A 10 -2.87 8.03 1.36
N THR A 11 -3.96 7.52 0.79
CA THR A 11 -3.93 6.35 -0.10
C THR A 11 -4.80 6.49 -1.34
N MET A 12 -4.71 5.54 -2.27
CA MET A 12 -5.48 5.52 -3.50
C MET A 12 -6.65 4.55 -3.42
N THR A 13 -7.81 4.98 -3.89
CA THR A 13 -9.00 4.12 -4.05
C THR A 13 -9.53 4.16 -5.48
N SER A 14 -10.21 3.09 -5.87
CA SER A 14 -10.87 2.99 -7.17
C SER A 14 -12.13 3.88 -7.22
N THR A 15 -12.56 4.22 -8.43
CA THR A 15 -13.87 4.86 -8.67
C THR A 15 -15.05 3.87 -8.66
N SER A 16 -14.79 2.57 -8.50
CA SER A 16 -15.82 1.52 -8.39
C SER A 16 -16.58 1.59 -7.05
N SER A 17 -17.74 0.91 -6.98
CA SER A 17 -18.55 0.83 -5.76
C SER A 17 -17.76 0.31 -4.54
N ASP A 18 -16.98 -0.76 -4.72
CA ASP A 18 -16.09 -1.28 -3.67
C ASP A 18 -15.04 -0.24 -3.24
N GLY A 19 -14.50 0.51 -4.21
CA GLY A 19 -13.58 1.61 -3.94
C GLY A 19 -14.20 2.75 -3.15
N GLN A 20 -15.50 3.01 -3.34
CA GLN A 20 -16.25 4.00 -2.55
C GLN A 20 -16.49 3.53 -1.11
N LEU A 21 -16.77 2.24 -0.91
CA LEU A 21 -16.89 1.67 0.43
C LEU A 21 -15.57 1.78 1.19
N ILE A 22 -14.45 1.40 0.56
CA ILE A 22 -13.10 1.52 1.14
C ILE A 22 -12.77 2.99 1.44
N ASP A 23 -13.09 3.91 0.51
CA ASP A 23 -12.93 5.36 0.69
C ASP A 23 -13.68 5.89 1.92
N TYR A 24 -14.95 5.48 2.08
CA TYR A 24 -15.77 5.85 3.22
C TYR A 24 -15.15 5.39 4.53
N VAL A 25 -14.72 4.12 4.60
CA VAL A 25 -14.09 3.54 5.78
C VAL A 25 -12.80 4.29 6.13
N ILE A 26 -11.89 4.49 5.16
CA ILE A 26 -10.62 5.21 5.38
C ILE A 26 -10.85 6.60 5.94
N LYS A 27 -11.78 7.36 5.36
CA LYS A 27 -12.12 8.72 5.82
C LYS A 27 -12.71 8.73 7.22
N ARG A 28 -13.51 7.72 7.57
CA ARG A 28 -14.09 7.58 8.91
C ARG A 28 -13.01 7.40 9.98
N PHE A 29 -11.89 6.78 9.64
CA PHE A 29 -10.73 6.61 10.52
C PHE A 29 -9.69 7.74 10.45
N GLY A 30 -9.98 8.84 9.73
CA GLY A 30 -9.14 10.04 9.68
C GLY A 30 -8.15 10.08 8.51
N GLY A 31 -8.13 9.04 7.67
CA GLY A 31 -7.33 9.01 6.46
C GLY A 31 -7.89 9.90 5.35
N VAL A 32 -7.07 10.16 4.35
CA VAL A 32 -7.43 10.89 3.13
C VAL A 32 -7.14 10.02 1.92
N THR A 33 -7.89 10.22 0.85
CA THR A 33 -7.81 9.36 -0.34
C THR A 33 -7.75 10.17 -1.61
N THR A 34 -7.17 9.57 -2.63
CA THR A 34 -7.24 10.04 -4.01
C THR A 34 -7.87 8.96 -4.88
N LYS A 35 -8.72 9.38 -5.82
CA LYS A 35 -9.50 8.46 -6.65
C LYS A 35 -8.91 8.37 -8.04
N GLY A 36 -8.77 7.15 -8.54
CA GLY A 36 -8.40 6.87 -9.93
C GLY A 36 -8.83 5.48 -10.33
N SER A 37 -9.19 5.29 -11.59
CA SER A 37 -9.48 3.98 -12.16
C SER A 37 -8.26 3.46 -12.94
N SER A 38 -8.20 2.14 -13.07
CA SER A 38 -7.19 1.40 -13.85
C SER A 38 -7.22 1.72 -15.35
N THR A 39 -8.31 2.30 -15.84
CA THR A 39 -8.53 2.66 -17.26
C THR A 39 -8.48 4.16 -17.48
N ARG A 40 -8.88 4.96 -16.48
CA ARG A 40 -8.90 6.43 -16.51
C ARG A 40 -8.64 6.97 -15.11
N GLY A 41 -7.72 7.92 -14.96
CA GLY A 41 -7.53 8.60 -13.66
C GLY A 41 -6.35 8.11 -12.82
N ALA A 42 -5.62 7.06 -13.22
CA ALA A 42 -4.47 6.57 -12.46
C ALA A 42 -3.40 7.66 -12.24
N ILE A 43 -3.08 8.43 -13.28
CA ILE A 43 -2.13 9.55 -13.21
C ILE A 43 -2.66 10.65 -12.29
N GLN A 44 -3.95 11.00 -12.38
CA GLN A 44 -4.57 12.00 -11.53
C GLN A 44 -4.54 11.59 -10.05
N ALA A 45 -4.79 10.31 -9.76
CA ALA A 45 -4.73 9.77 -8.40
C ALA A 45 -3.30 9.80 -7.83
N LEU A 46 -2.30 9.43 -8.63
CA LEU A 46 -0.87 9.53 -8.32
C LEU A 46 -0.46 10.99 -8.03
N LYS A 47 -0.84 11.94 -8.90
CA LYS A 47 -0.62 13.38 -8.66
C LYS A 47 -1.30 13.85 -7.37
N GLY A 48 -2.50 13.35 -7.10
CA GLY A 48 -3.20 13.60 -5.85
C GLY A 48 -2.40 13.13 -4.63
N LEU A 49 -1.83 11.92 -4.68
CA LEU A 49 -1.03 11.37 -3.59
C LEU A 49 0.21 12.22 -3.34
N VAL A 50 0.91 12.62 -4.40
CA VAL A 50 2.06 13.53 -4.29
C VAL A 50 1.63 14.85 -3.62
N ARG A 51 0.51 15.44 -4.03
CA ARG A 51 -0.01 16.67 -3.40
C ARG A 51 -0.32 16.48 -1.91
N LEU A 52 -0.88 15.34 -1.50
CA LEU A 52 -1.16 15.05 -0.09
C LEU A 52 0.13 14.79 0.71
N GLY A 53 1.08 14.07 0.11
CA GLY A 53 2.42 13.84 0.65
C GLY A 53 3.17 15.13 0.90
N SER A 54 3.16 16.06 -0.06
CA SER A 54 3.75 17.40 0.10
C SER A 54 3.08 18.24 1.20
N LYS A 55 1.85 17.90 1.59
CA LYS A 55 1.14 18.51 2.73
C LYS A 55 1.39 17.79 4.07
N GLY A 56 2.35 16.86 4.11
CA GLY A 56 2.74 16.14 5.31
C GLY A 56 1.87 14.94 5.66
N HIS A 57 1.06 14.41 4.73
CA HIS A 57 0.36 13.14 4.94
C HIS A 57 1.27 11.98 4.54
N PRO A 58 1.58 11.02 5.44
CA PRO A 58 2.25 9.79 5.04
C PRO A 58 1.45 9.07 3.93
N VAL A 59 2.14 8.70 2.86
CA VAL A 59 1.52 8.09 1.67
C VAL A 59 1.63 6.57 1.74
N SER A 60 0.52 5.86 1.48
CA SER A 60 0.51 4.41 1.32
C SER A 60 -0.14 4.01 0.00
N MET A 61 0.37 2.97 -0.64
CA MET A 61 -0.23 2.39 -1.84
C MET A 61 0.11 0.91 -1.98
N ALA A 62 -0.80 0.15 -2.60
CA ALA A 62 -0.46 -1.16 -3.13
C ALA A 62 0.41 -1.01 -4.37
N VAL A 63 1.53 -1.72 -4.42
CA VAL A 63 2.56 -1.53 -5.46
C VAL A 63 2.32 -2.34 -6.72
N ASP A 64 1.45 -3.36 -6.68
CA ASP A 64 1.09 -4.24 -7.80
C ASP A 64 0.01 -3.66 -8.72
N GLY A 65 -0.73 -2.66 -8.21
CA GLY A 65 -1.70 -1.89 -8.97
C GLY A 65 -2.97 -2.70 -9.34
N PRO A 66 -4.03 -2.03 -9.80
CA PRO A 66 -5.38 -2.62 -9.83
C PRO A 66 -5.59 -3.72 -10.89
N LYS A 67 -4.63 -3.91 -11.82
CA LYS A 67 -4.67 -4.97 -12.85
C LYS A 67 -3.65 -6.08 -12.57
N GLY A 68 -2.88 -5.97 -11.50
CA GLY A 68 -1.77 -6.86 -11.22
C GLY A 68 -0.72 -6.86 -12.34
N PRO A 69 0.01 -7.97 -12.54
CA PRO A 69 -0.09 -9.24 -11.79
C PRO A 69 0.25 -9.08 -10.30
N ILE A 70 -0.26 -10.01 -9.47
CA ILE A 70 0.02 -10.03 -8.03
C ILE A 70 1.54 -10.05 -7.79
N TYR A 71 1.99 -9.27 -6.80
CA TYR A 71 3.40 -9.13 -6.43
C TYR A 71 4.34 -8.53 -7.51
N GLN A 72 3.80 -8.01 -8.61
CA GLN A 72 4.61 -7.30 -9.60
C GLN A 72 4.60 -5.79 -9.39
N ILE A 73 5.69 -5.28 -8.86
CA ILE A 73 5.86 -3.85 -8.54
C ILE A 73 5.75 -2.98 -9.79
N LYS A 74 4.92 -1.94 -9.70
CA LYS A 74 4.73 -0.92 -10.73
C LYS A 74 5.54 0.33 -10.41
N SER A 75 5.93 1.07 -11.45
CA SER A 75 6.77 2.27 -11.32
C SER A 75 6.16 3.41 -10.51
N GLY A 76 4.84 3.40 -10.28
CA GLY A 76 4.14 4.47 -9.57
C GLY A 76 4.68 4.74 -8.16
N VAL A 77 5.12 3.71 -7.43
CA VAL A 77 5.71 3.88 -6.09
C VAL A 77 7.03 4.64 -6.15
N PHE A 78 7.88 4.33 -7.15
CA PHE A 78 9.16 4.98 -7.35
C PHE A 78 9.00 6.42 -7.83
N GLU A 79 8.00 6.69 -8.67
CA GLU A 79 7.65 8.05 -9.10
C GLU A 79 7.21 8.93 -7.92
N ILE A 80 6.37 8.40 -7.01
CA ILE A 80 5.97 9.12 -5.79
C ILE A 80 7.19 9.41 -4.92
N SER A 81 8.02 8.39 -4.65
CA SER A 81 9.24 8.56 -3.84
C SER A 81 10.16 9.63 -4.43
N ARG A 82 10.36 9.62 -5.76
CA ARG A 82 11.19 10.60 -6.48
C ARG A 82 10.65 12.02 -6.37
N LEU A 83 9.34 12.20 -6.51
CA LEU A 83 8.68 13.51 -6.44
C LEU A 83 8.62 14.07 -5.02
N LEU A 84 8.41 13.21 -4.03
CA LEU A 84 8.35 13.58 -2.62
C LEU A 84 9.72 13.61 -1.92
N LYS A 85 10.78 13.11 -2.58
CA LYS A 85 12.10 12.88 -1.99
C LYS A 85 12.02 12.12 -0.66
N SER A 86 11.11 11.15 -0.59
CA SER A 86 10.81 10.40 0.64
C SER A 86 11.22 8.94 0.51
N PRO A 87 11.70 8.31 1.60
CA PRO A 87 12.05 6.89 1.59
C PRO A 87 10.81 6.01 1.39
N ILE A 88 11.03 4.80 0.89
CA ILE A 88 9.97 3.80 0.71
C ILE A 88 10.09 2.77 1.83
N PHE A 89 9.05 2.63 2.64
CA PHE A 89 8.97 1.59 3.66
C PHE A 89 8.19 0.39 3.10
N PRO A 90 8.83 -0.79 2.92
CA PRO A 90 8.08 -2.00 2.62
C PRO A 90 7.24 -2.38 3.84
N VAL A 91 5.95 -2.65 3.63
CA VAL A 91 5.01 -3.02 4.70
C VAL A 91 4.48 -4.43 4.45
N GLY A 92 4.73 -5.31 5.41
CA GLY A 92 4.18 -6.66 5.46
C GLY A 92 3.01 -6.72 6.43
N VAL A 93 1.94 -7.43 6.05
CA VAL A 93 0.78 -7.65 6.92
C VAL A 93 0.46 -9.14 6.94
N TRP A 94 0.20 -9.66 8.13
CA TRP A 94 -0.26 -11.04 8.33
C TRP A 94 -1.43 -11.08 9.32
N SER A 95 -2.36 -12.00 9.09
CA SER A 95 -3.50 -12.28 9.96
C SER A 95 -3.45 -13.71 10.47
N SER A 96 -3.74 -13.93 11.76
CA SER A 96 -3.79 -15.28 12.34
C SER A 96 -4.92 -16.13 11.78
N SER A 97 -5.99 -15.49 11.31
CA SER A 97 -7.15 -16.15 10.72
C SER A 97 -7.76 -15.24 9.68
N TYR A 98 -8.05 -15.78 8.51
CA TYR A 98 -8.58 -14.99 7.40
C TYR A 98 -9.38 -15.85 6.44
N TYR A 99 -10.34 -15.21 5.75
CA TYR A 99 -10.98 -15.76 4.57
C TYR A 99 -10.25 -15.24 3.33
N SER A 100 -9.81 -16.14 2.44
CA SER A 100 -9.11 -15.77 1.22
C SER A 100 -10.05 -15.72 0.02
N PHE A 101 -10.05 -14.62 -0.72
CA PHE A 101 -10.81 -14.49 -1.95
C PHE A 101 -10.05 -15.13 -3.12
N HIS A 102 -10.11 -16.46 -3.24
CA HIS A 102 -9.35 -17.21 -4.25
C HIS A 102 -9.67 -16.85 -5.71
N LYS A 103 -10.88 -16.33 -5.98
CA LYS A 103 -11.30 -15.88 -7.32
C LYS A 103 -10.81 -14.47 -7.66
N ALA A 104 -10.38 -13.69 -6.66
CA ALA A 104 -9.85 -12.35 -6.88
C ALA A 104 -8.40 -12.43 -7.38
N TRP A 105 -8.05 -11.62 -8.39
CA TRP A 105 -6.72 -11.65 -9.01
C TRP A 105 -5.58 -11.38 -8.01
N ASN A 106 -5.86 -10.55 -7.01
CA ASN A 106 -4.91 -10.14 -5.97
C ASN A 106 -4.90 -11.07 -4.76
N LYS A 107 -5.74 -12.11 -4.75
CA LYS A 107 -5.88 -13.06 -3.63
C LYS A 107 -5.98 -12.34 -2.28
N THR A 108 -6.68 -11.21 -2.24
CA THR A 108 -6.90 -10.47 -0.98
C THR A 108 -7.53 -11.39 0.04
N TYR A 109 -7.15 -11.21 1.29
CA TYR A 109 -7.76 -11.90 2.40
C TYR A 109 -8.48 -10.92 3.32
N LEU A 110 -9.61 -11.35 3.87
CA LEU A 110 -10.35 -10.64 4.90
C LEU A 110 -10.02 -11.28 6.25
N PRO A 111 -9.40 -10.56 7.19
CA PRO A 111 -9.21 -11.04 8.55
C PRO A 111 -10.55 -11.43 9.19
N LEU A 112 -10.62 -12.60 9.83
CA LEU A 112 -11.84 -13.04 10.52
C LEU A 112 -12.02 -12.26 11.84
N PRO A 113 -13.25 -12.17 12.38
CA PRO A 113 -13.45 -11.61 13.71
C PRO A 113 -12.50 -12.25 14.74
N PHE A 114 -11.95 -11.43 15.64
CA PHE A 114 -10.98 -11.84 16.68
C PHE A 114 -9.61 -12.32 16.16
N SER A 115 -9.33 -12.21 14.86
CA SER A 115 -7.99 -12.48 14.33
C SER A 115 -6.97 -11.48 14.86
N ARG A 116 -5.75 -11.95 15.12
CA ARG A 116 -4.60 -11.09 15.40
C ARG A 116 -4.03 -10.59 14.09
N LEU A 117 -3.81 -9.29 13.97
CA LEU A 117 -3.15 -8.66 12.84
C LEU A 117 -1.76 -8.19 13.25
N VAL A 118 -0.74 -8.59 12.51
CA VAL A 118 0.62 -8.08 12.65
C VAL A 118 0.98 -7.29 11.40
N ILE A 119 1.44 -6.06 11.62
CA ILE A 119 1.93 -5.16 10.58
C ILE A 119 3.40 -4.90 10.87
N VAL A 120 4.26 -5.22 9.91
CA VAL A 120 5.71 -5.01 10.00
C VAL A 120 6.11 -3.95 8.98
N PHE A 121 6.81 -2.94 9.46
CA PHE A 121 7.52 -1.98 8.62
C PHE A 121 8.95 -2.48 8.46
N GLY A 122 9.30 -2.90 7.25
CA GLY A 122 10.67 -3.34 6.94
C GLY A 122 11.63 -2.16 6.79
N SER A 123 12.90 -2.49 6.58
CA SER A 123 13.96 -1.49 6.40
C SER A 123 13.66 -0.52 5.25
N PRO A 124 13.83 0.79 5.45
CA PRO A 124 13.52 1.77 4.42
C PRO A 124 14.47 1.66 3.22
N LEU A 125 13.91 1.72 2.02
CA LEU A 125 14.68 2.01 0.82
C LEU A 125 14.89 3.53 0.73
N PRO A 126 16.09 3.98 0.30
CA PRO A 126 16.37 5.40 0.17
C PRO A 126 15.45 6.05 -0.86
N PRO A 127 15.23 7.39 -0.78
CA PRO A 127 14.48 8.11 -1.80
C PRO A 127 15.03 7.86 -3.20
N VAL A 128 14.14 7.70 -4.17
CA VAL A 128 14.54 7.50 -5.58
C VAL A 128 15.15 8.79 -6.13
N ASN A 129 16.37 8.68 -6.64
CA ASN A 129 17.12 9.81 -7.18
C ASN A 129 16.63 10.22 -8.57
N LYS A 130 16.91 11.48 -8.97
CA LYS A 130 16.59 11.98 -10.33
C LYS A 130 17.24 11.16 -11.44
N LEU A 131 18.42 10.59 -11.18
CA LEU A 131 19.20 9.80 -12.14
C LEU A 131 18.71 8.35 -12.26
N GLN A 132 17.90 7.87 -11.32
CA GLN A 132 17.35 6.52 -11.35
C GLN A 132 16.10 6.49 -12.22
N ASP A 133 15.99 5.48 -13.08
CA ASP A 133 14.75 5.21 -13.82
C ASP A 133 13.74 4.54 -12.88
N PRO A 134 12.55 5.13 -12.64
CA PRO A 134 11.47 4.52 -11.87
C PRO A 134 10.94 3.20 -12.45
N ARG A 135 11.32 2.85 -13.69
CA ARG A 135 11.01 1.55 -14.31
C ARG A 135 12.14 0.53 -14.20
N SER A 136 13.22 0.86 -13.49
CA SER A 136 14.35 -0.04 -13.25
C SER A 136 13.90 -1.34 -12.57
N THR A 137 14.36 -2.46 -13.12
CA THR A 137 14.15 -3.80 -12.55
C THR A 137 14.79 -3.94 -11.18
N ASP A 138 15.93 -3.28 -10.94
CA ASP A 138 16.67 -3.39 -9.68
C ASP A 138 15.90 -2.73 -8.53
N LEU A 139 15.28 -1.57 -8.80
CA LEU A 139 14.38 -0.94 -7.83
C LEU A 139 13.20 -1.83 -7.49
N ALA A 140 12.59 -2.45 -8.51
CA ALA A 140 11.47 -3.38 -8.33
C ALA A 140 11.89 -4.63 -7.54
N GLN A 141 13.06 -5.22 -7.83
CA GLN A 141 13.56 -6.39 -7.11
C GLN A 141 13.88 -6.05 -5.65
N ASN A 142 14.55 -4.93 -5.38
CA ASN A 142 14.89 -4.50 -4.02
C ASN A 142 13.64 -4.27 -3.17
N LEU A 143 12.62 -3.61 -3.73
CA LEU A 143 11.37 -3.38 -3.01
C LEU A 143 10.58 -4.68 -2.83
N SER A 144 10.63 -5.61 -3.79
CA SER A 144 9.98 -6.92 -3.69
C SER A 144 10.58 -7.72 -2.52
N LEU A 145 11.91 -7.80 -2.47
CA LEU A 145 12.62 -8.46 -1.37
C LEU A 145 12.26 -7.84 -0.01
N GLY A 146 12.18 -6.50 0.05
CA GLY A 146 11.76 -5.79 1.26
C GLY A 146 10.33 -6.16 1.70
N LEU A 147 9.39 -6.23 0.76
CA LEU A 147 7.99 -6.60 1.02
C LEU A 147 7.86 -8.06 1.46
N ASP A 148 8.58 -8.98 0.80
CA ASP A 148 8.58 -10.39 1.14
C ASP A 148 9.16 -10.62 2.54
N ASN A 149 10.29 -9.99 2.85
CA ASN A 149 10.90 -10.03 4.19
C ASN A 149 9.94 -9.51 5.27
N ALA A 150 9.33 -8.35 5.06
CA ALA A 150 8.38 -7.77 6.02
C ALA A 150 7.16 -8.68 6.22
N LYS A 151 6.66 -9.31 5.15
CA LYS A 151 5.55 -10.27 5.21
C LYS A 151 5.93 -11.55 5.97
N HIS A 152 7.11 -12.10 5.71
CA HIS A 152 7.61 -13.27 6.44
C HIS A 152 7.81 -12.98 7.93
N GLN A 153 8.36 -11.81 8.27
CA GLN A 153 8.48 -11.37 9.66
C GLN A 153 7.10 -11.25 10.33
N ALA A 154 6.12 -10.65 9.65
CA ALA A 154 4.75 -10.54 10.18
C ALA A 154 4.12 -11.93 10.45
N ALA A 155 4.36 -12.90 9.56
CA ALA A 155 3.90 -14.27 9.74
C ALA A 155 4.57 -14.96 10.94
N ASN A 156 5.89 -14.81 11.09
CA ASN A 156 6.66 -15.41 12.19
C ASN A 156 6.24 -14.86 13.55
N PHE A 157 5.95 -13.56 13.65
CA PHE A 157 5.44 -12.95 14.88
C PHE A 157 4.12 -13.57 15.32
N ILE A 158 3.21 -13.87 14.39
CA ILE A 158 1.96 -14.54 14.73
C ILE A 158 2.19 -15.99 15.18
N ALA A 159 3.17 -16.69 14.61
CA ALA A 159 3.50 -18.05 15.02
C ALA A 159 4.14 -18.15 16.42
N THR A 160 4.64 -17.02 16.95
CA THR A 160 5.37 -16.96 18.23
C THR A 160 4.48 -16.52 19.40
N ILE A 161 3.24 -16.08 19.14
CA ILE A 161 2.29 -15.58 20.16
C ILE A 161 1.09 -16.52 20.26
#